data_AF-A0A7C3S898-F1
#
_entry.id   AF-A0A7C3S898-F1
#
_cell.length_a   1.000
_cell.length_b   1.000
_cell.length_c   1.000
_cell.angle_alpha   90.00
_cell.angle_beta   90.00
_cell.angle_gamma   90.00
#
_symmetry.space_group_name_H-M   'P 1'
#
loop_
_entity.id
_entity.type
_entity.pdbx_description
1 polymer ?
#
loop_
_entity_poly.entity_id
_entity_poly.type
_entity_poly.pdbx_seq_one_letter_code
_entity_poly.pdbx_strand_id
1 'polypeptide(L)' 'MKELYAEGKEVSGKTAEEILARLEEGSNYIPPSARREYKNMVLKEYGDYVASQKDQAKPK' A
#
# COMPACT_ATOMS: atom_id res chain seq x y z
N MET A 1 4.30 5.10 -4.02
CA MET A 1 2.90 4.68 -4.25
C MET A 1 2.55 4.49 -5.73
N LYS A 2 2.90 5.42 -6.63
CA LYS A 2 2.60 5.32 -8.07
C LYS A 2 3.19 4.08 -8.77
N GLU A 3 4.40 3.65 -8.37
CA GLU A 3 5.08 2.49 -8.95
C GLU A 3 4.46 1.14 -8.58
N LEU A 4 3.82 1.01 -7.41
CA LEU A 4 3.18 -0.23 -6.97
C LEU A 4 1.94 -0.58 -7.82
N TYR A 5 1.25 0.45 -8.33
CA TYR A 5 0.11 0.28 -9.21
C TYR A 5 0.50 -0.06 -10.65
N ALA A 6 1.67 0.40 -11.12
CA ALA A 6 2.19 0.02 -12.44
C ALA A 6 2.45 -1.49 -12.54
N GLU A 7 2.66 -2.17 -11.41
CA GLU A 7 2.75 -3.63 -11.31
C GLU A 7 1.37 -4.34 -11.20
N GLY A 8 0.24 -3.62 -11.21
CA GLY A 8 -1.10 -4.23 -11.16
C GLY A 8 -1.42 -4.97 -9.86
N LYS A 9 -0.74 -4.65 -8.76
CA LYS A 9 -0.85 -5.39 -7.49
C LYS A 9 -2.21 -5.20 -6.84
N GLU A 10 -2.96 -6.30 -6.70
CA GLU A 10 -4.19 -6.38 -5.90
C GLU A 10 -3.96 -5.89 -4.47
N VAL A 11 -5.02 -5.37 -3.85
CA VAL A 11 -5.04 -4.97 -2.44
C VAL A 11 -5.01 -6.24 -1.59
N SER A 12 -3.80 -6.75 -1.35
CA SER A 12 -3.56 -7.98 -0.61
C SER A 12 -2.61 -7.74 0.56
N GLY A 13 -2.68 -8.59 1.59
CA GLY A 13 -1.77 -8.52 2.74
C GLY A 13 -0.29 -8.58 2.33
N LYS A 14 0.02 -9.23 1.21
CA LYS A 14 1.36 -9.31 0.63
C LYS A 14 1.82 -7.96 0.05
N THR A 15 0.93 -7.25 -0.64
CA THR A 15 1.20 -5.89 -1.16
C THR A 15 1.50 -4.92 -0.03
N ALA A 16 0.77 -5.03 1.09
CA ALA A 16 1.05 -4.22 2.27
C ALA A 16 2.41 -4.55 2.90
N GLU A 17 2.81 -5.83 2.93
CA GLU A 17 4.14 -6.22 3.41
C GLU A 17 5.26 -5.72 2.50
N GLU A 18 5.08 -5.73 1.18
CA GLU A 18 6.04 -5.13 0.24
C GLU A 18 6.14 -3.61 0.41
N ILE A 19 5.03 -2.92 0.66
CA ILE A 19 5.03 -1.49 0.94
C ILE A 19 5.81 -1.21 2.23
N LEU A 20 5.56 -1.97 3.29
CA LEU A 20 6.28 -1.82 4.56
C LEU A 20 7.77 -2.12 4.38
N ALA A 21 8.13 -3.18 3.66
CA ALA A 21 9.52 -3.52 3.39
C ALA A 21 10.25 -2.41 2.61
N ARG A 22 9.61 -1.82 1.60
CA ARG A 22 10.16 -0.66 0.86
C ARG A 22 10.29 0.59 1.76
N LEU A 23 9.37 0.80 2.69
CA LEU A 23 9.47 1.89 3.68
C LEU A 23 10.63 1.68 4.66
N GLU A 24 10.82 0.45 5.12
CA GLU A 24 11.94 0.05 6.00
C GLU A 24 13.30 0.19 5.30
N GLU A 25 13.38 -0.16 4.02
CA GLU A 25 14.59 -0.01 3.19
C GLU A 25 14.97 1.47 2.96
N GLY A 26 13.97 2.36 2.93
CA GLY A 26 14.13 3.81 2.81
C GLY A 26 14.45 4.55 4.12
N SER A 27 15.00 3.88 5.14
CA SER A 27 15.33 4.46 6.46
C SER A 27 14.17 4.73 7.42
N ASN A 28 12.94 4.23 7.16
CA ASN A 28 11.85 4.30 8.15
C ASN A 28 11.76 3.00 8.96
N TYR A 29 12.41 2.96 10.12
CA TYR A 29 12.27 1.83 11.03
C TYR A 29 10.84 1.78 11.60
N ILE A 30 10.14 0.69 11.34
CA ILE A 30 8.82 0.42 11.90
C ILE A 30 8.99 -0.56 13.06
N PRO A 31 8.70 -0.15 14.31
CA PRO A 31 8.78 -1.04 15.45
C PRO A 31 7.93 -2.30 15.24
N PRO A 32 8.41 -3.50 15.62
CA PRO A 32 7.64 -4.73 15.51
C PRO A 32 6.27 -4.66 16.19
N SER A 33 6.17 -3.90 17.29
CA SER A 33 4.92 -3.62 18.01
C SER A 33 3.92 -2.81 17.17
N ALA A 34 4.41 -1.87 16.36
CA ALA A 34 3.60 -1.03 15.47
C ALA A 34 3.39 -1.65 14.07
N ARG A 35 4.14 -2.69 13.71
CA ARG A 35 4.10 -3.34 12.39
C ARG A 35 2.70 -3.81 12.00
N ARG A 36 1.93 -4.34 12.95
CA ARG A 36 0.54 -4.78 12.73
C ARG A 36 -0.40 -3.62 12.42
N GLU A 37 -0.29 -2.52 13.16
CA GLU A 37 -1.12 -1.33 12.95
C GLU A 37 -0.77 -0.64 11.64
N TYR A 38 0.53 -0.52 11.34
CA TYR A 38 1.02 -0.01 10.07
C TYR A 38 0.54 -0.85 8.88
N LYS A 39 0.54 -2.19 9.01
CA LYS A 39 0.01 -3.07 7.96
C LYS A 39 -1.47 -2.81 7.68
N ASN A 40 -2.28 -2.65 8.72
CA ASN A 40 -3.70 -2.36 8.59
C ASN A 40 -3.94 -0.97 7.98
N MET A 41 -3.19 0.04 8.42
CA MET A 41 -3.27 1.41 7.87
C MET A 41 -2.89 1.43 6.39
N VAL A 42 -1.77 0.81 6.01
CA VAL A 42 -1.31 0.71 4.63
C VAL A 42 -2.31 -0.03 3.76
N LEU A 43 -2.89 -1.14 4.24
CA LEU A 43 -3.96 -1.86 3.51
C LEU A 43 -5.16 -0.96 3.24
N LYS A 44 -5.62 -0.23 4.26
CA LYS A 44 -6.76 0.68 4.13
C LYS A 44 -6.45 1.81 3.14
N GLU A 45 -5.33 2.49 3.31
CA GLU A 45 -4.97 3.67 2.52
C GLU A 45 -4.63 3.30 1.07
N TYR A 46 -3.97 2.16 0.86
CA TYR A 46 -3.76 1.61 -0.48
C TYR A 46 -5.08 1.15 -1.11
N GLY A 47 -5.99 0.58 -0.32
CA GLY A 47 -7.35 0.24 -0.76
C GLY A 47 -8.14 1.47 -1.21
N ASP A 48 -8.16 2.53 -0.40
CA ASP A 48 -8.82 3.81 -0.67
C ASP A 48 -8.21 4.49 -1.91
N TYR A 49 -6.88 4.43 -2.07
CA TYR A 49 -6.17 4.90 -3.26
C TYR A 49 -6.56 4.11 -4.51
N VAL A 50 -6.55 2.77 -4.45
CA VAL A 50 -6.95 1.90 -5.58
C VAL A 50 -8.42 2.13 -5.95
N ALA A 51 -9.31 2.30 -4.97
CA ALA A 51 -10.71 2.60 -5.19
C ALA A 51 -10.90 3.98 -5.87
N SER A 52 -10.20 5.01 -5.39
CA SER A 52 -10.23 6.35 -5.99
C SER A 52 -9.68 6.36 -7.42
N GLN A 53 -8.66 5.54 -7.71
CA GLN A 53 -8.10 5.41 -9.06
C GLN A 53 -9.00 4.60 -10.00
N LYS A 54 -9.71 3.57 -9.51
CA LYS A 54 -10.73 2.86 -10.30
C LYS A 54 -11.87 3.78 -10.73
N ASP A 55 -12.21 4.76 -9.90
CA ASP A 55 -13.21 5.79 -10.24
C ASP A 55 -12.71 6.73 -11.35
N GLN A 56 -11.42 7.07 -11.34
CA GLN A 56 -10.77 7.86 -12.41
C GLN A 56 -10.47 7.08 -13.70
N ALA A 57 -10.57 5.74 -13.68
CA ALA A 57 -10.34 4.88 -14.85
C ALA A 57 -11.61 4.62 -15.68
N LYS A 58 -12.76 5.20 -15.33
CA LYS A 58 -13.90 5.28 -16.25
C LYS A 58 -13.71 6.51 -17.17
N PRO A 59 -13.40 6.32 -18.48
CA PRO A 59 -13.52 7.42 -19.42
C PRO A 59 -15.00 7.88 -19.43
N LYS A 60 -15.18 9.18 -19.32
CA LYS A 60 -16.45 9.86 -19.60
C LYS A 60 -16.76 9.78 -21.10
#